data_AF-A0A9E2EB08-F1
#
_entry.id   AF-A0A9E2EB08-F1
#
_cell.length_a   1.000
_cell.length_b   1.000
_cell.length_c   1.000
_cell.angle_alpha   90.00
_cell.angle_beta   90.00
_cell.angle_gamma   90.00
#
_symmetry.space_group_name_H-M   'P 1'
#
loop_
_entity.id
_entity.type
_entity.pdbx_description
1 polymer ?
#
loop_
_entity_poly.entity_id
_entity_poly.type
_entity_poly.pdbx_seq_one_letter_code
_entity_poly.pdbx_strand_id
1 'polypeptide(L)'
;MDSISAEELVIEEGKSGELTAAFQIIRETTINDVPKFGQKTCREVARVVACRTYAPALLELCHLIVAASATDRISGRFENFFWDSGPARPSAFKGNLSQCSALPGGLTVQGAGVEIDYGEGEFGITFARMPFLSALLEFLVTS
;
A
#
# COMPACT_ATOMS: atom_id res chain seq x y z
N MET A 1 -12.11 -17.16 26.49
CA MET A 1 -13.18 -17.24 25.47
C MET A 1 -13.29 -15.83 24.95
N ASP A 2 -12.51 -15.51 23.92
CA ASP A 2 -12.39 -14.13 23.46
C ASP A 2 -13.71 -13.75 22.78
N SER A 3 -14.37 -12.74 23.34
CA SER A 3 -15.58 -12.17 22.77
C SER A 3 -15.22 -11.55 21.42
N ILE A 4 -15.62 -12.22 20.35
CA ILE A 4 -15.51 -11.69 18.98
C ILE A 4 -16.25 -10.35 18.96
N SER A 5 -15.55 -9.29 18.57
CA SER A 5 -16.13 -7.95 18.54
C SER A 5 -17.18 -7.86 17.42
N ALA A 6 -18.21 -7.02 17.60
CA ALA A 6 -19.24 -6.81 16.57
C ALA A 6 -18.64 -6.33 15.23
N GLU A 7 -17.53 -5.59 15.28
CA GLU A 7 -16.78 -5.18 14.08
C GLU A 7 -16.19 -6.39 13.33
N GLU A 8 -15.66 -7.37 14.06
CA GLU A 8 -15.11 -8.60 13.49
C GLU A 8 -16.20 -9.43 12.83
N LEU A 9 -17.38 -9.53 13.45
CA LEU A 9 -18.54 -10.25 12.93
C LEU A 9 -19.04 -9.67 11.59
N VAL A 10 -19.14 -8.34 11.49
CA VAL A 10 -19.53 -7.65 10.24
C VAL A 10 -18.49 -7.86 9.13
N ILE A 11 -17.20 -7.87 9.49
CA ILE A 11 -16.13 -8.14 8.54
C ILE A 11 -16.18 -9.58 8.03
N GLU A 12 -16.49 -10.55 8.89
CA GLU A 12 -16.61 -11.96 8.49
C GLU A 12 -17.84 -12.21 7.59
N GLU A 13 -19.00 -11.61 7.89
CA GLU A 13 -20.19 -11.72 7.04
C GLU A 13 -20.01 -11.12 5.64
N GLY A 14 -19.09 -10.15 5.49
CA GLY A 14 -18.77 -9.52 4.21
C GLY A 14 -17.87 -10.35 3.29
N LYS A 15 -17.43 -11.56 3.69
CA LYS A 15 -16.44 -12.36 2.97
C LYS A 15 -17.02 -13.59 2.29
N SER A 16 -16.65 -13.79 1.03
CA SER A 16 -16.74 -15.10 0.39
C SER A 16 -15.53 -15.98 0.77
N GLY A 17 -15.58 -17.26 0.43
CA GLY A 17 -14.45 -18.17 0.64
C GLY A 17 -13.21 -17.74 -0.15
N GLU A 18 -13.41 -17.26 -1.37
CA GLU A 18 -12.36 -16.72 -2.25
C GLU A 18 -11.74 -15.45 -1.65
N LEU A 19 -12.58 -14.55 -1.12
CA LEU A 19 -12.08 -13.32 -0.49
C LEU A 19 -11.27 -13.62 0.78
N THR A 20 -11.69 -14.62 1.54
CA THR A 20 -10.93 -15.10 2.71
C THR A 20 -9.58 -15.69 2.30
N ALA A 21 -9.55 -16.50 1.24
CA ALA A 21 -8.31 -17.06 0.70
C ALA A 21 -7.35 -15.96 0.22
N ALA A 22 -7.85 -14.94 -0.49
CA ALA A 22 -7.06 -13.80 -0.92
C ALA A 22 -6.43 -13.05 0.26
N PHE A 23 -7.18 -12.81 1.34
CA PHE A 23 -6.60 -12.20 2.56
C PHE A 23 -5.54 -13.08 3.23
N GLN A 24 -5.68 -14.40 3.15
CA GLN A 24 -4.69 -15.33 3.70
C GLN A 24 -3.38 -15.27 2.90
N ILE A 25 -3.44 -15.19 1.56
CA ILE A 25 -2.24 -15.04 0.72
C ILE A 25 -1.46 -13.78 1.11
N ILE A 26 -2.15 -12.66 1.32
CA ILE A 26 -1.50 -11.41 1.76
C ILE A 26 -0.82 -11.55 3.13
N ARG A 27 -1.42 -12.30 4.07
CA ARG A 27 -0.81 -12.56 5.38
C ARG A 27 0.41 -13.47 5.28
N GLU A 28 0.40 -14.40 4.33
CA GLU A 28 1.48 -15.37 4.10
C GLU A 28 2.59 -14.81 3.20
N THR A 29 2.39 -13.63 2.59
CA THR A 29 3.39 -13.02 1.73
C THR A 29 4.65 -12.67 2.52
N THR A 30 5.77 -13.29 2.16
CA THR A 30 7.08 -13.07 2.77
C THR A 30 8.08 -12.44 1.80
N ILE A 31 9.05 -11.72 2.35
CA ILE A 31 10.27 -11.30 1.67
C ILE A 31 11.44 -11.70 2.57
N ASN A 32 12.42 -12.44 2.06
CA ASN A 32 13.56 -12.94 2.85
C ASN A 32 13.12 -13.64 4.15
N ASP A 33 12.14 -14.55 4.04
CA ASP A 33 11.55 -15.32 5.14
C ASP A 33 10.87 -14.50 6.26
N VAL A 34 10.68 -13.20 6.07
CA VAL A 34 9.93 -12.35 7.01
C VAL A 34 8.62 -11.84 6.40
N PRO A 35 7.55 -11.66 7.19
CA PRO A 35 6.29 -11.12 6.69
C PRO A 35 6.47 -9.77 6.00
N LYS A 36 6.07 -9.69 4.72
CA LYS A 36 6.11 -8.45 3.92
C LYS A 36 5.24 -7.40 4.60
N PHE A 37 4.03 -7.77 5.01
CA PHE A 37 3.06 -6.88 5.64
C PHE A 37 2.89 -7.17 7.14
N GLY A 38 2.68 -6.12 7.94
CA GLY A 38 2.38 -6.27 9.36
C GLY A 38 0.93 -6.69 9.60
N GLN A 39 0.65 -7.34 10.73
CA GLN A 39 -0.70 -7.82 11.07
C GLN A 39 -1.76 -6.70 11.06
N LYS A 40 -1.40 -5.50 11.54
CA LYS A 40 -2.28 -4.32 11.50
C LYS A 40 -2.67 -3.97 10.06
N THR A 41 -1.70 -3.95 9.15
CA THR A 41 -1.93 -3.67 7.73
C THR A 41 -2.84 -4.70 7.09
N CYS A 42 -2.61 -5.99 7.32
CA CYS A 42 -3.47 -7.05 6.78
C CYS A 42 -4.92 -6.95 7.28
N ARG A 43 -5.12 -6.60 8.57
CA ARG A 43 -6.46 -6.36 9.14
C ARG A 43 -7.13 -5.14 8.51
N GLU A 44 -6.38 -4.08 8.28
CA GLU A 44 -6.88 -2.85 7.66
C GLU A 44 -7.33 -3.10 6.20
N VAL A 45 -6.54 -3.81 5.40
CA VAL A 45 -6.94 -4.23 4.04
C VAL A 45 -8.21 -5.08 4.08
N ALA A 46 -8.26 -6.08 4.96
CA ALA A 46 -9.44 -6.94 5.09
C ALA A 46 -10.70 -6.14 5.44
N ARG A 47 -10.61 -5.20 6.39
CA ARG A 47 -11.71 -4.30 6.75
C ARG A 47 -12.15 -3.45 5.57
N VAL A 48 -11.21 -2.75 4.94
CA VAL A 48 -11.51 -1.77 3.88
C VAL A 48 -12.10 -2.44 2.63
N VAL A 49 -11.63 -3.64 2.29
CA VAL A 49 -12.15 -4.42 1.17
C VAL A 49 -13.51 -5.04 1.50
N ALA A 50 -13.65 -5.74 2.64
CA ALA A 50 -14.91 -6.38 3.02
C ALA A 50 -16.05 -5.37 3.21
N CYS A 51 -15.74 -4.21 3.80
CA CYS A 51 -16.70 -3.11 3.98
C CYS A 51 -16.88 -2.24 2.73
N ARG A 52 -16.16 -2.51 1.63
CA ARG A 52 -16.23 -1.76 0.37
C ARG A 52 -15.94 -0.26 0.50
N THR A 53 -15.12 0.12 1.46
CA THR A 53 -14.74 1.52 1.74
C THR A 53 -13.39 1.88 1.11
N TYR A 54 -13.00 1.19 0.03
CA TYR A 54 -11.66 1.28 -0.56
C TYR A 54 -11.50 2.40 -1.59
N ALA A 55 -12.55 3.11 -2.00
CA ALA A 55 -12.47 4.11 -3.06
C ALA A 55 -11.41 5.22 -2.79
N PRO A 56 -11.33 5.84 -1.59
CA PRO A 56 -10.28 6.82 -1.31
C PRO A 56 -8.88 6.21 -1.33
N ALA A 57 -8.74 4.98 -0.84
CA ALA A 57 -7.47 4.25 -0.85
C ALA A 57 -7.00 3.89 -2.27
N LEU A 58 -7.92 3.58 -3.18
CA LEU A 58 -7.58 3.36 -4.58
C LEU A 58 -7.08 4.65 -5.24
N LEU A 59 -7.70 5.79 -4.94
CA LEU A 59 -7.22 7.08 -5.42
C LEU A 59 -5.80 7.37 -4.92
N GLU A 60 -5.56 7.21 -3.61
CA GLU A 60 -4.22 7.32 -3.02
C GLU A 60 -3.22 6.38 -3.70
N LEU A 61 -3.62 5.13 -3.99
CA LEU A 61 -2.77 4.15 -4.66
C LEU A 61 -2.44 4.55 -6.10
N CYS A 62 -3.40 5.08 -6.86
CA CYS A 62 -3.15 5.59 -8.22
C CYS A 62 -2.08 6.69 -8.21
N HIS A 63 -2.20 7.65 -7.29
CA HIS A 63 -1.21 8.70 -7.11
C HIS A 63 0.16 8.15 -6.67
N LEU A 64 0.17 7.14 -5.77
CA LEU A 64 1.41 6.48 -5.36
C LEU A 64 2.09 5.73 -6.51
N ILE A 65 1.33 5.09 -7.40
CA ILE A 65 1.88 4.41 -8.59
C ILE A 65 2.54 5.42 -9.51
N VAL A 66 1.94 6.60 -9.72
CA VAL A 66 2.56 7.69 -10.50
C VAL A 66 3.88 8.12 -9.86
N ALA A 67 3.90 8.33 -8.54
CA ALA A 67 5.13 8.68 -7.82
C ALA A 67 6.18 7.56 -7.89
N ALA A 68 5.78 6.30 -7.79
CA ALA A 68 6.65 5.14 -7.88
C ALA A 68 7.26 4.99 -9.28
N SER A 69 6.47 5.09 -10.35
CA SER A 69 6.96 5.06 -11.74
C SER A 69 7.96 6.18 -12.01
N ALA A 70 7.82 7.33 -11.35
CA ALA A 70 8.76 8.44 -11.44
C ALA A 70 10.13 8.17 -10.79
N THR A 71 10.22 7.18 -9.88
CA THR A 71 11.49 6.80 -9.24
C THR A 71 12.40 5.95 -10.14
N ASP A 72 11.83 5.17 -11.07
CA ASP A 72 12.58 4.42 -12.08
C ASP A 72 12.49 5.14 -13.44
N ARG A 73 13.43 6.05 -13.70
CA ARG A 73 13.46 6.82 -14.95
C ARG A 73 13.87 6.01 -16.19
N ILE A 74 14.50 4.85 -16.00
CA ILE A 74 14.99 4.04 -17.12
C ILE A 74 13.83 3.23 -17.68
N SER A 75 13.02 2.63 -16.80
CA SER A 75 11.98 1.71 -17.23
C SER A 75 10.55 2.20 -16.98
N GLY A 76 10.36 3.23 -16.14
CA GLY A 76 9.04 3.72 -15.73
C GLY A 76 8.25 2.73 -14.87
N ARG A 77 8.89 1.62 -14.46
CA ARG A 77 8.27 0.53 -13.71
C ARG A 77 8.09 0.91 -12.25
N PHE A 78 6.87 0.80 -11.76
CA PHE A 78 6.55 1.03 -10.35
C PHE A 78 6.85 -0.21 -9.49
N GLU A 79 7.00 -1.38 -10.10
CA GLU A 79 7.09 -2.68 -9.43
C GLU A 79 8.25 -2.73 -8.42
N ASN A 80 9.41 -2.21 -8.79
CA ASN A 80 10.58 -2.19 -7.90
C ASN A 80 10.29 -1.43 -6.59
N PHE A 81 9.46 -0.38 -6.66
CA PHE A 81 9.08 0.40 -5.48
C PHE A 81 8.26 -0.42 -4.47
N PHE A 82 7.45 -1.38 -4.93
CA PHE A 82 6.53 -2.15 -4.08
C PHE A 82 7.03 -3.57 -3.75
N TRP A 83 7.88 -4.17 -4.59
CA TRP A 83 8.37 -5.54 -4.39
C TRP A 83 9.86 -5.63 -4.03
N ASP A 84 10.70 -4.66 -4.45
CA ASP A 84 12.15 -4.73 -4.19
C ASP A 84 12.60 -3.97 -2.94
N SER A 85 11.69 -3.21 -2.28
CA SER A 85 12.02 -2.40 -1.10
C SER A 85 12.22 -3.21 0.19
N GLY A 86 12.10 -4.54 0.14
CA GLY A 86 12.01 -5.38 1.34
C GLY A 86 10.63 -5.33 2.00
N PRO A 87 10.52 -5.68 3.29
CA PRO A 87 9.25 -5.60 4.02
C PRO A 87 8.62 -4.21 3.91
N ALA A 88 7.31 -4.15 3.65
CA ALA A 88 6.59 -2.90 3.45
C ALA A 88 6.53 -2.11 4.76
N ARG A 89 7.46 -1.18 4.94
CA ARG A 89 7.62 -0.34 6.13
C ARG A 89 7.77 1.12 5.72
N PRO A 90 7.28 2.09 6.50
CA PRO A 90 7.41 3.51 6.16
C PRO A 90 8.85 3.93 5.89
N SER A 91 9.80 3.41 6.65
CA SER A 91 11.23 3.68 6.50
C SER A 91 11.81 3.13 5.19
N ALA A 92 11.33 1.98 4.71
CA ALA A 92 11.78 1.39 3.46
C ALA A 92 11.37 2.26 2.26
N PHE A 93 10.11 2.69 2.22
CA PHE A 93 9.61 3.60 1.18
C PHE A 93 10.32 4.96 1.22
N LYS A 94 10.51 5.52 2.44
CA LYS A 94 11.29 6.74 2.62
C LYS A 94 12.71 6.59 2.11
N GLY A 95 13.38 5.49 2.44
CA GLY A 95 14.73 5.19 1.98
C GLY A 95 14.83 5.13 0.46
N ASN A 96 13.90 4.41 -0.19
CA ASN A 96 13.85 4.28 -1.64
C ASN A 96 13.70 5.65 -2.33
N LEU A 97 12.72 6.46 -1.91
CA LEU A 97 12.49 7.80 -2.44
C LEU A 97 13.63 8.78 -2.16
N SER A 98 14.32 8.64 -1.01
CA SER A 98 15.44 9.52 -0.65
C SER A 98 16.70 9.22 -1.46
N GLN A 99 16.80 8.04 -2.07
CA GLN A 99 17.91 7.65 -2.95
C GLN A 99 17.73 8.13 -4.39
N CYS A 100 16.53 8.58 -4.76
CA CYS A 100 16.27 9.17 -6.07
C CYS A 100 16.91 10.56 -6.16
N SER A 101 18.05 10.65 -6.85
CA SER A 101 18.83 11.89 -7.00
C SER A 101 18.12 12.98 -7.81
N ALA A 102 17.12 12.62 -8.61
CA ALA A 102 16.32 13.57 -9.36
C ALA A 102 14.89 13.03 -9.54
N LEU A 103 13.94 13.59 -8.79
CA LEU A 103 12.52 13.37 -9.03
C LEU A 103 12.06 14.26 -10.19
N PRO A 104 11.08 13.83 -11.00
CA PRO A 104 10.52 14.68 -12.05
C PRO A 104 9.79 15.89 -11.45
N GLY A 105 9.65 16.94 -12.27
CA GLY A 105 8.91 18.14 -11.87
C GLY A 105 7.49 17.78 -11.41
N GLY A 106 7.05 18.40 -10.32
CA GLY A 106 5.78 18.12 -9.67
C GLY A 106 5.83 17.05 -8.58
N LEU A 107 6.89 16.25 -8.44
CA LEU A 107 7.02 15.29 -7.33
C LEU A 107 8.06 15.77 -6.31
N THR A 108 7.63 15.96 -5.07
CA THR A 108 8.53 16.34 -3.97
C THR A 108 8.44 15.34 -2.82
N VAL A 109 9.59 15.05 -2.22
CA VAL A 109 9.66 14.27 -0.98
C VAL A 109 9.72 15.25 0.18
N GLN A 110 8.66 15.29 0.99
CA GLN A 110 8.60 16.04 2.22
C GLN A 110 8.91 15.14 3.42
N GLY A 111 9.26 15.74 4.57
CA GLY A 111 9.74 14.98 5.74
C GLY A 111 8.85 13.82 6.19
N ALA A 112 7.52 13.92 5.95
CA ALA A 112 6.51 12.93 6.31
C ALA A 112 5.96 12.08 5.14
N GLY A 113 6.31 12.37 3.88
CA GLY A 113 5.71 11.69 2.74
C GLY A 113 6.15 12.22 1.38
N VAL A 114 5.29 12.03 0.38
CA VAL A 114 5.43 12.60 -0.96
C VAL A 114 4.27 13.54 -1.24
N GLU A 115 4.55 14.59 -1.99
CA GLU A 115 3.54 15.47 -2.58
C GLU A 115 3.69 15.48 -4.10
N ILE A 116 2.55 15.38 -4.77
CA ILE A 116 2.44 15.44 -6.23
C ILE A 116 1.64 16.68 -6.59
N ASP A 117 2.28 17.62 -7.27
CA ASP A 117 1.69 18.80 -7.86
C ASP A 117 1.29 18.51 -9.32
N TYR A 118 -0.01 18.59 -9.59
CA TYR A 118 -0.60 18.41 -10.91
C TYR A 118 -0.85 19.75 -11.64
N GLY A 119 -0.44 20.88 -11.07
CA GLY A 119 -0.65 22.24 -11.57
C GLY A 119 -2.02 22.84 -11.22
N GLU A 120 -3.07 22.00 -11.19
CA GLU A 120 -4.43 22.40 -10.76
C GLU A 120 -4.75 22.01 -9.31
N GLY A 121 -3.86 21.25 -8.68
CA GLY A 121 -4.00 20.79 -7.30
C GLY A 121 -2.86 19.88 -6.87
N GLU A 122 -2.74 19.73 -5.55
CA GLU A 122 -1.70 18.94 -4.91
C GLU A 122 -2.30 17.69 -4.25
N PHE A 123 -1.55 16.58 -4.26
CA PHE A 123 -1.93 15.35 -3.57
C PHE A 123 -0.79 14.85 -2.69
N GLY A 124 -1.05 14.74 -1.39
CA GLY A 124 -0.07 14.30 -0.39
C GLY A 124 -0.30 12.87 0.07
N ILE A 125 0.77 12.05 0.12
CA ILE A 125 0.74 10.67 0.64
C ILE A 125 1.83 10.52 1.69
N THR A 126 1.44 10.20 2.93
CA THR A 126 2.41 10.00 4.00
C THR A 126 3.10 8.64 3.91
N PHE A 127 4.35 8.54 4.35
CA PHE A 127 5.07 7.26 4.42
C PHE A 127 4.36 6.22 5.28
N ALA A 128 3.60 6.66 6.29
CA ALA A 128 2.81 5.78 7.15
C ALA A 128 1.66 5.07 6.41
N ARG A 129 1.14 5.68 5.33
CA ARG A 129 0.09 5.10 4.49
C ARG A 129 0.62 4.07 3.49
N MET A 130 1.86 4.21 3.04
CA MET A 130 2.43 3.39 1.97
C MET A 130 2.43 1.87 2.22
N PRO A 131 2.66 1.35 3.44
CA PRO A 131 2.51 -0.09 3.71
C PRO A 131 1.10 -0.62 3.44
N PHE A 132 0.07 0.15 3.79
CA PHE A 132 -1.32 -0.21 3.52
C PHE A 132 -1.63 -0.15 2.02
N LEU A 133 -1.18 0.90 1.33
CA LEU A 133 -1.38 1.03 -0.12
C LEU A 133 -0.65 -0.08 -0.89
N SER A 134 0.55 -0.46 -0.47
CA SER A 134 1.30 -1.59 -1.01
C SER A 134 0.58 -2.93 -0.79
N ALA A 135 0.01 -3.15 0.40
CA ALA A 135 -0.77 -4.35 0.68
C ALA A 135 -2.10 -4.39 -0.12
N LEU A 136 -2.72 -3.23 -0.34
CA LEU A 136 -3.90 -3.11 -1.19
C LEU A 136 -3.57 -3.43 -2.65
N LEU A 137 -2.45 -2.93 -3.17
CA LEU A 137 -1.97 -3.27 -4.51
C LEU A 137 -1.72 -4.79 -4.64
N GLU A 138 -1.00 -5.38 -3.69
CA GLU A 138 -0.74 -6.83 -3.66
C GLU A 138 -2.06 -7.62 -3.68
N PHE A 139 -3.05 -7.21 -2.88
CA PHE A 139 -4.38 -7.81 -2.88
C PHE A 139 -5.03 -7.74 -4.26
N LEU A 140 -5.03 -6.57 -4.91
CA LEU A 140 -5.65 -6.36 -6.22
C LEU A 140 -5.02 -7.17 -7.36
N VAL A 141 -3.71 -7.47 -7.27
CA VAL A 141 -3.01 -8.26 -8.31
C VAL A 141 -3.04 -9.76 -8.05
N THR A 142 -3.40 -10.17 -6.83
CA THR A 142 -3.43 -11.58 -6.41
C THR A 142 -4.85 -12.17 -6.45
N SER A 143 -5.89 -11.33 -6.41
CA SER A 143 -7.31 -11.72 -6.39
C SER A 143 -7.92 -11.91 -7.76
#